data_AF-A0A9W8VN32-F1
#
_entry.id   AF-A0A9W8VN32-F1
#
_cell.length_a   1.000
_cell.length_b   1.000
_cell.length_c   1.000
_cell.angle_alpha   90.00
_cell.angle_beta   90.00
_cell.angle_gamma   90.00
#
_symmetry.space_group_name_H-M   'P 1'
#
loop_
_entity.id
_entity.type
_entity.pdbx_description
1 polymer ?
#
loop_
_entity_poly.entity_id
_entity_poly.type
_entity_poly.pdbx_seq_one_letter_code
_entity_poly.pdbx_strand_id
1 'polypeptide(L)'
;MKEFHSLIQLKARPKQQHLNRSKNLECIVRPYGSGAFGYFECTQDPFFFCRDPIQEPDVDNPSNFLLDHDALLTYGPTLRKLIMPVQYSSVTMEHPRTALVPWLWLSHIQMGQLEWRKQFTDSETMAMCGEDSDYSKRDLWEAIEKGEEIEWTAHVQVMDPRQADPDKLGFDPFDVTKVWPRSQFPMKEFGHLVLNKNPENFHRDVEQAAFSPGSMVPGIEDSPDALLQFRMFFYRDAQYHRIGINLHQIPVNCPFMAKSYASLNFDGPMRVDANHAGNKQYAPNSFAHKFRPDTAESPYQVNNSNVSRASHYWHEGRKNDYDQAKELWNRVMSAQEKKNTCYNAAKGLRHVKYPDIQSKYLAQVKELAETAQEWYKEPKFRPGPDSKLVGYPPAVPVYQA
;
A
#
# COMPACT_ATOMS: atom_id res chain seq x y z
N MET A 1 4.34 55.78 17.34
CA MET A 1 5.30 54.70 17.69
C MET A 1 4.60 53.48 18.31
N LYS A 2 4.15 53.51 19.58
CA LYS A 2 3.54 52.32 20.23
C LYS A 2 2.36 51.71 19.46
N GLU A 3 1.45 52.52 18.93
CA GLU A 3 0.30 52.07 18.14
C GLU A 3 0.70 51.40 16.82
N PHE A 4 1.72 51.92 16.15
CA PHE A 4 2.26 51.33 14.92
C PHE A 4 2.83 49.92 15.18
N HIS A 5 3.53 49.73 16.30
CA HIS A 5 3.98 48.40 16.73
C HIS A 5 2.79 47.48 17.07
N SER A 6 1.75 48.00 17.73
CA SER A 6 0.51 47.25 18.01
C SER A 6 -0.19 46.79 16.72
N LEU A 7 -0.31 47.66 15.71
CA LEU A 7 -0.90 47.36 14.40
C LEU A 7 -0.09 46.30 13.63
N ILE A 8 1.24 46.34 13.70
CA ILE A 8 2.12 45.28 13.15
C ILE A 8 1.83 43.95 13.87
N GLN A 9 1.80 43.94 15.21
CA GLN A 9 1.47 42.73 15.98
C GLN A 9 0.05 42.20 15.68
N LEU A 10 -0.92 43.07 15.40
CA LEU A 10 -2.28 42.68 15.04
C LEU A 10 -2.37 42.01 13.66
N LYS A 11 -1.55 42.43 12.68
CA LYS A 11 -1.51 41.81 11.35
C LYS A 11 -0.55 40.62 11.24
N ALA A 12 0.57 40.63 11.97
CA ALA A 12 1.58 39.57 11.92
C ALA A 12 1.15 38.30 12.65
N ARG A 13 0.52 38.42 13.83
CA ARG A 13 0.15 37.26 14.66
C ARG A 13 -0.76 36.25 13.95
N PRO A 14 -1.85 36.63 13.25
CA PRO A 14 -2.67 35.67 12.50
C PRO A 14 -1.88 34.94 11.39
N LYS A 15 -1.03 35.66 10.64
CA LYS A 15 -0.19 35.06 9.60
C LYS A 15 0.78 34.03 10.18
N GLN A 16 1.45 34.36 11.30
CA GLN A 16 2.34 33.42 11.99
C GLN A 16 1.57 32.24 12.60
N GLN A 17 0.37 32.47 13.17
CA GLN A 17 -0.46 31.41 13.73
C GLN A 17 -0.95 30.41 12.68
N HIS A 18 -1.21 30.85 11.45
CA HIS A 18 -1.53 29.99 10.31
C HIS A 18 -0.28 29.27 9.79
N LEU A 19 0.85 29.97 9.60
CA LEU A 19 2.12 29.35 9.19
C LEU A 19 2.55 28.23 10.15
N ASN A 20 2.49 28.46 11.46
CA ASN A 20 2.77 27.47 12.51
C ASN A 20 1.77 26.30 12.56
N ARG A 21 0.73 26.28 11.72
CA ARG A 21 -0.32 25.24 11.62
C ARG A 21 -0.58 24.83 10.17
N SER A 22 0.37 25.09 9.28
CA SER A 22 0.24 24.83 7.83
C SER A 22 0.60 23.40 7.43
N LYS A 23 1.27 22.65 8.31
CA LYS A 23 1.51 21.21 8.17
C LYS A 23 0.48 20.42 8.95
N ASN A 24 -0.14 19.44 8.28
CA ASN A 24 -0.87 18.34 8.92
C ASN A 24 0.11 17.22 9.32
N LEU A 25 -0.42 16.13 9.86
CA LEU A 25 0.34 14.88 9.94
C LEU A 25 0.45 14.26 8.54
N GLU A 26 1.62 13.70 8.24
CA GLU A 26 1.89 12.93 7.02
C GLU A 26 1.26 11.53 7.14
N CYS A 27 1.17 10.76 6.05
CA CYS A 27 0.66 9.39 6.10
C CYS A 27 1.63 8.45 6.83
N ILE A 28 1.13 7.72 7.85
CA ILE A 28 1.92 6.79 8.69
C ILE A 28 2.74 5.80 7.85
N VAL A 29 2.15 5.31 6.75
CA VAL A 29 2.84 4.53 5.72
C VAL A 29 2.55 5.22 4.40
N ARG A 30 3.55 5.27 3.50
CA ARG A 30 3.52 6.01 2.22
C ARG A 30 3.33 7.54 2.37
N PRO A 31 4.16 8.24 3.18
CA PRO A 31 4.14 9.71 3.26
C PRO A 31 4.64 10.37 1.95
N TYR A 32 5.47 9.69 1.17
CA TYR A 32 5.95 10.19 -0.12
C TYR A 32 5.10 9.64 -1.26
N GLY A 33 4.48 10.54 -2.03
CA GLY A 33 3.69 10.19 -3.20
C GLY A 33 3.44 11.37 -4.15
N SER A 34 2.66 11.10 -5.18
CA SER A 34 2.05 12.08 -6.09
C SER A 34 0.68 11.56 -6.51
N GLY A 35 -0.11 12.39 -7.18
CA GLY A 35 -1.43 12.01 -7.69
C GLY A 35 -1.85 12.91 -8.85
N ALA A 36 -2.70 12.38 -9.72
CA ALA A 36 -3.33 13.09 -10.81
C ALA A 36 -4.82 12.70 -10.89
N PHE A 37 -5.59 13.54 -11.56
CA PHE A 37 -6.99 13.29 -11.89
C PHE A 37 -7.12 12.57 -13.24
N GLY A 38 -8.24 11.88 -13.40
CA GLY A 38 -8.52 11.01 -14.53
C GLY A 38 -9.96 10.51 -14.53
N TYR A 39 -10.24 9.56 -15.41
CA TYR A 39 -11.54 8.89 -15.51
C TYR A 39 -11.37 7.37 -15.61
N PHE A 40 -12.46 6.64 -15.33
CA PHE A 40 -12.54 5.21 -15.51
C PHE A 40 -13.73 4.88 -16.40
N GLU A 41 -13.50 4.06 -17.43
CA GLU A 41 -14.54 3.58 -18.35
C GLU A 41 -14.69 2.06 -18.22
N CYS A 42 -15.90 1.59 -17.88
CA CYS A 42 -16.19 0.17 -17.79
C CYS A 42 -16.53 -0.39 -19.18
N THR A 43 -15.80 -1.41 -19.64
CA THR A 43 -16.14 -2.14 -20.88
C THR A 43 -17.13 -3.28 -20.64
N GLN A 44 -17.35 -3.69 -19.38
CA GLN A 44 -18.30 -4.74 -18.98
C GLN A 44 -18.96 -4.38 -17.63
N ASP A 45 -20.22 -4.80 -17.41
CA ASP A 45 -20.98 -4.53 -16.18
C ASP A 45 -20.39 -5.27 -14.94
N PRO A 46 -19.93 -4.55 -13.90
CA PRO A 46 -19.25 -5.16 -12.75
C PRO A 46 -20.12 -5.29 -11.48
N PHE A 47 -20.03 -6.43 -10.79
CA PHE A 47 -20.60 -6.71 -9.45
C PHE A 47 -19.52 -7.41 -8.60
N PHE A 48 -19.13 -6.86 -7.42
CA PHE A 48 -17.70 -6.60 -7.10
C PHE A 48 -17.31 -6.56 -5.55
N PHE A 49 -16.87 -7.60 -4.78
CA PHE A 49 -16.28 -7.55 -3.37
C PHE A 49 -14.71 -7.77 -3.15
N CYS A 50 -14.04 -7.31 -2.09
CA CYS A 50 -12.54 -7.16 -2.08
C CYS A 50 -11.62 -8.37 -1.73
N ARG A 51 -10.32 -8.23 -2.05
CA ARG A 51 -9.15 -8.80 -1.30
C ARG A 51 -7.99 -7.78 -1.33
N ASP A 52 -7.22 -7.64 -0.25
CA ASP A 52 -6.31 -6.50 -0.08
C ASP A 52 -4.81 -6.82 -0.34
N PRO A 53 -3.99 -5.85 -0.79
CA PRO A 53 -2.53 -5.89 -0.63
C PRO A 53 -2.00 -5.81 0.82
N ILE A 54 -0.67 -5.95 0.89
CA ILE A 54 0.14 -6.34 2.05
C ILE A 54 0.29 -5.27 3.15
N GLN A 55 0.58 -5.74 4.37
CA GLN A 55 0.99 -4.95 5.52
C GLN A 55 2.51 -4.69 5.49
N GLU A 56 2.91 -3.42 5.40
CA GLU A 56 4.28 -2.99 5.66
C GLU A 56 4.42 -2.64 7.16
N PRO A 57 5.34 -3.28 7.91
CA PRO A 57 5.65 -2.86 9.28
C PRO A 57 6.53 -1.61 9.29
N ASP A 58 6.54 -0.89 10.40
CA ASP A 58 7.57 0.10 10.69
C ASP A 58 8.94 -0.62 10.87
N VAL A 59 9.99 -0.02 10.35
CA VAL A 59 11.34 -0.60 10.21
C VAL A 59 12.46 0.37 10.61
N ASP A 60 12.15 1.58 11.08
CA ASP A 60 13.17 2.51 11.57
C ASP A 60 13.58 2.19 13.02
N ASN A 61 14.88 2.28 13.31
CA ASN A 61 15.41 1.95 14.64
C ASN A 61 14.99 3.03 15.66
N PRO A 62 14.27 2.69 16.75
CA PRO A 62 13.71 3.70 17.67
C PRO A 62 14.75 4.46 18.50
N SER A 63 16.03 4.09 18.46
CA SER A 63 17.12 4.78 19.17
C SER A 63 17.88 5.80 18.32
N ASN A 64 17.76 5.77 16.99
CA ASN A 64 18.48 6.69 16.09
C ASN A 64 17.73 7.11 14.82
N PHE A 65 16.54 6.56 14.58
CA PHE A 65 15.68 6.83 13.41
C PHE A 65 16.36 6.61 12.05
N LEU A 66 17.22 5.58 11.98
CA LEU A 66 17.79 5.05 10.75
C LEU A 66 17.15 3.68 10.44
N LEU A 67 17.01 3.37 9.15
CA LEU A 67 16.47 2.10 8.66
C LEU A 67 17.17 0.89 9.30
N ASP A 68 16.40 0.09 10.03
CA ASP A 68 16.91 -1.06 10.74
C ASP A 68 16.91 -2.31 9.83
N HIS A 69 18.01 -2.49 9.11
CA HIS A 69 18.25 -3.67 8.28
C HIS A 69 18.23 -4.99 9.07
N ASP A 70 18.54 -4.97 10.37
CA ASP A 70 18.45 -6.15 11.23
C ASP A 70 16.96 -6.48 11.49
N ALA A 71 16.13 -5.49 11.82
CA ALA A 71 14.69 -5.66 12.03
C ALA A 71 13.95 -6.08 10.74
N LEU A 72 14.16 -5.36 9.64
CA LEU A 72 13.60 -5.64 8.30
C LEU A 72 13.81 -7.11 7.89
N LEU A 73 15.00 -7.66 8.18
CA LEU A 73 15.36 -9.05 7.87
C LEU A 73 15.19 -10.01 9.06
N THR A 74 14.56 -9.57 10.17
CA THR A 74 14.17 -10.40 11.32
C THR A 74 12.70 -10.83 11.29
N TYR A 75 11.80 -10.03 10.71
CA TYR A 75 10.36 -10.33 10.64
C TYR A 75 10.02 -11.75 10.14
N GLY A 76 8.84 -12.25 10.52
CA GLY A 76 8.41 -13.64 10.30
C GLY A 76 8.49 -14.10 8.84
N PRO A 77 8.61 -15.42 8.58
CA PRO A 77 8.76 -15.95 7.23
C PRO A 77 7.66 -15.48 6.27
N THR A 78 6.44 -15.20 6.75
CA THR A 78 5.35 -14.66 5.91
C THR A 78 5.63 -13.28 5.32
N LEU A 79 6.30 -12.39 6.07
CA LEU A 79 6.80 -11.12 5.51
C LEU A 79 8.00 -11.36 4.57
N ARG A 80 8.88 -12.33 4.86
CA ARG A 80 10.05 -12.61 4.02
C ARG A 80 9.72 -13.20 2.65
N LYS A 81 8.62 -13.96 2.51
CA LYS A 81 8.06 -14.42 1.21
C LYS A 81 7.86 -13.25 0.23
N LEU A 82 7.60 -12.05 0.76
CA LEU A 82 7.22 -10.85 0.01
C LEU A 82 8.42 -9.93 -0.28
N ILE A 83 9.56 -10.14 0.40
CA ILE A 83 10.80 -9.38 0.15
C ILE A 83 11.34 -9.67 -1.26
N MET A 84 11.09 -10.86 -1.82
CA MET A 84 11.59 -11.28 -3.14
C MET A 84 11.05 -10.44 -4.33
N PRO A 85 9.74 -10.14 -4.44
CA PRO A 85 9.25 -9.16 -5.42
C PRO A 85 9.58 -7.70 -5.06
N VAL A 86 9.77 -7.35 -3.78
CA VAL A 86 10.14 -5.97 -3.37
C VAL A 86 11.62 -5.65 -3.70
N GLN A 87 12.53 -6.62 -3.59
CA GLN A 87 13.93 -6.56 -4.05
C GLN A 87 14.08 -6.42 -5.58
N TYR A 88 12.98 -6.15 -6.28
CA TYR A 88 12.84 -6.21 -7.73
C TYR A 88 11.98 -5.06 -8.28
N SER A 89 11.64 -4.05 -7.46
CA SER A 89 10.82 -2.91 -7.87
C SER A 89 11.33 -1.54 -7.39
N SER A 90 12.08 -0.85 -8.25
CA SER A 90 12.01 0.61 -8.42
C SER A 90 11.45 0.88 -9.83
N VAL A 91 10.48 1.79 -9.95
CA VAL A 91 9.67 1.98 -11.17
C VAL A 91 9.27 3.46 -11.31
N THR A 92 9.15 3.96 -12.54
CA THR A 92 8.52 5.27 -12.83
C THR A 92 7.01 5.20 -12.58
N MET A 93 6.32 6.34 -12.40
CA MET A 93 4.88 6.32 -12.09
C MET A 93 4.01 5.94 -13.30
N GLU A 94 4.56 5.93 -14.51
CA GLU A 94 3.91 5.43 -15.73
C GLU A 94 3.78 3.89 -15.76
N HIS A 95 4.83 3.16 -15.32
CA HIS A 95 4.94 1.71 -15.51
C HIS A 95 4.66 0.81 -14.26
N PRO A 96 3.96 1.23 -13.17
CA PRO A 96 3.77 0.39 -12.00
C PRO A 96 2.89 -0.82 -12.34
N ARG A 97 3.41 -2.02 -12.01
CA ARG A 97 2.85 -3.32 -12.45
C ARG A 97 1.53 -3.72 -11.80
N THR A 98 1.10 -2.95 -10.81
CA THR A 98 -0.01 -3.24 -9.89
C THR A 98 -0.40 -1.94 -9.17
N ALA A 99 -1.33 -1.18 -9.74
CA ALA A 99 -2.32 -0.52 -8.90
C ALA A 99 -3.39 -1.58 -8.56
N LEU A 100 -3.61 -1.83 -7.27
CA LEU A 100 -4.55 -2.84 -6.78
C LEU A 100 -5.75 -2.13 -6.17
N VAL A 101 -6.73 -1.83 -7.02
CA VAL A 101 -8.07 -1.36 -6.63
C VAL A 101 -8.99 -2.57 -6.86
N PRO A 102 -9.42 -3.33 -5.83
CA PRO A 102 -9.96 -4.69 -6.03
C PRO A 102 -11.47 -4.71 -6.36
N TRP A 103 -12.23 -5.78 -5.99
CA TRP A 103 -13.71 -5.97 -6.04
C TRP A 103 -14.25 -7.16 -6.99
N LEU A 104 -14.85 -8.26 -6.44
CA LEU A 104 -15.40 -9.65 -6.80
C LEU A 104 -16.81 -9.78 -7.43
N TRP A 105 -17.09 -10.45 -8.55
CA TRP A 105 -16.96 -11.90 -8.78
C TRP A 105 -15.56 -12.46 -8.47
N LEU A 106 -15.43 -13.47 -7.61
CA LEU A 106 -14.26 -13.65 -6.70
C LEU A 106 -12.96 -13.27 -7.40
N SER A 107 -12.38 -12.12 -7.01
CA SER A 107 -11.43 -11.43 -7.86
C SER A 107 -10.14 -11.03 -7.16
N HIS A 108 -9.07 -11.20 -7.91
CA HIS A 108 -7.94 -10.30 -7.89
C HIS A 108 -8.09 -9.33 -9.07
N ILE A 109 -8.19 -8.02 -8.81
CA ILE A 109 -8.08 -7.00 -9.87
C ILE A 109 -6.60 -6.63 -10.03
N GLN A 110 -6.15 -6.55 -11.27
CA GLN A 110 -4.85 -6.04 -11.63
C GLN A 110 -5.00 -4.98 -12.72
N MET A 111 -4.67 -3.73 -12.39
CA MET A 111 -4.37 -2.71 -13.38
C MET A 111 -3.01 -3.02 -14.01
N GLY A 112 -2.91 -2.89 -15.33
CA GLY A 112 -1.63 -3.01 -16.03
C GLY A 112 -1.69 -2.42 -17.43
N GLN A 113 -0.63 -1.72 -17.82
CA GLN A 113 -0.43 -1.28 -19.19
C GLN A 113 0.01 -2.49 -20.04
N LEU A 114 -0.50 -2.60 -21.26
CA LEU A 114 -0.04 -3.58 -22.23
C LEU A 114 1.30 -3.10 -22.83
N GLU A 115 2.32 -3.93 -22.64
CA GLU A 115 3.73 -3.76 -23.06
C GLU A 115 4.71 -3.01 -22.11
N TRP A 116 6.00 -3.36 -22.26
CA TRP A 116 7.24 -2.75 -21.74
C TRP A 116 7.33 -2.31 -20.27
N ARG A 117 7.71 -3.25 -19.39
CA ARG A 117 8.21 -2.96 -18.03
C ARG A 117 9.56 -2.22 -18.06
N LYS A 118 9.56 -0.90 -17.90
CA LYS A 118 10.79 -0.14 -17.60
C LYS A 118 11.03 -0.13 -16.08
N GLN A 119 12.23 -0.48 -15.65
CA GLN A 119 12.64 -0.49 -14.24
C GLN A 119 14.11 -0.09 -14.16
N PHE A 120 14.49 0.69 -13.14
CA PHE A 120 15.90 1.00 -12.90
C PHE A 120 16.62 -0.21 -12.28
N THR A 121 17.90 -0.36 -12.59
CA THR A 121 18.83 -1.12 -11.73
C THR A 121 19.03 -0.41 -10.40
N ASP A 122 19.56 -1.11 -9.41
CA ASP A 122 19.94 -0.52 -8.12
C ASP A 122 20.93 0.65 -8.29
N SER A 123 21.90 0.52 -9.20
CA SER A 123 22.87 1.57 -9.53
C SER A 123 22.22 2.83 -10.12
N GLU A 124 21.29 2.66 -11.07
CA GLU A 124 20.56 3.79 -11.67
C GLU A 124 19.60 4.43 -10.66
N THR A 125 18.94 3.62 -9.82
CA THR A 125 18.09 4.12 -8.73
C THR A 125 18.89 4.97 -7.74
N MET A 126 20.08 4.50 -7.33
CA MET A 126 20.95 5.26 -6.43
C MET A 126 21.45 6.58 -7.05
N ALA A 127 21.67 6.64 -8.37
CA ALA A 127 22.03 7.87 -9.07
C ALA A 127 20.84 8.84 -9.15
N MET A 128 19.69 8.37 -9.66
CA MET A 128 18.47 9.19 -9.78
C MET A 128 18.01 9.76 -8.44
N CYS A 129 18.07 9.00 -7.35
CA CYS A 129 17.75 9.52 -6.01
C CYS A 129 18.70 10.62 -5.50
N GLY A 130 19.90 10.75 -6.07
CA GLY A 130 20.85 11.82 -5.79
C GLY A 130 20.79 13.00 -6.78
N GLU A 131 20.32 12.76 -8.01
CA GLU A 131 20.20 13.77 -9.08
C GLU A 131 18.84 14.48 -9.06
N ASP A 132 17.74 13.74 -8.88
CA ASP A 132 16.38 14.27 -8.78
C ASP A 132 15.48 13.40 -7.89
N SER A 133 15.40 13.75 -6.60
CA SER A 133 14.55 13.05 -5.61
C SER A 133 13.05 13.08 -5.92
N ASP A 134 12.60 14.01 -6.77
CA ASP A 134 11.21 14.15 -7.20
C ASP A 134 10.95 13.57 -8.60
N TYR A 135 11.92 12.88 -9.20
CA TYR A 135 11.87 12.38 -10.58
C TYR A 135 10.52 11.75 -10.95
N SER A 136 10.07 10.69 -10.25
CA SER A 136 8.81 10.01 -10.58
C SER A 136 7.54 10.88 -10.42
N LYS A 137 7.62 12.02 -9.72
CA LYS A 137 6.52 13.00 -9.63
C LYS A 137 6.58 13.99 -10.80
N ARG A 138 7.78 14.43 -11.17
CA ARG A 138 8.05 15.30 -12.33
C ARG A 138 7.67 14.59 -13.63
N ASP A 139 8.08 13.34 -13.77
CA ASP A 139 7.81 12.40 -14.87
C ASP A 139 6.28 12.35 -15.17
N LEU A 140 5.48 11.98 -14.15
CA LEU A 140 4.02 11.99 -14.20
C LEU A 140 3.42 13.37 -14.52
N TRP A 141 3.90 14.44 -13.85
CA TRP A 141 3.38 15.79 -14.07
C TRP A 141 3.62 16.26 -15.50
N GLU A 142 4.85 16.13 -15.99
CA GLU A 142 5.25 16.59 -17.30
C GLU A 142 4.60 15.79 -18.44
N ALA A 143 4.41 14.47 -18.30
CA ALA A 143 3.68 13.67 -19.27
C ALA A 143 2.25 14.23 -19.48
N ILE A 144 1.55 14.53 -18.39
CA ILE A 144 0.20 15.11 -18.45
C ILE A 144 0.22 16.54 -19.03
N GLU A 145 1.21 17.39 -18.71
CA GLU A 145 1.35 18.73 -19.33
C GLU A 145 1.69 18.65 -20.84
N LYS A 146 2.37 17.59 -21.30
CA LYS A 146 2.65 17.33 -22.72
C LYS A 146 1.42 16.80 -23.48
N GLY A 147 0.34 16.43 -22.77
CA GLY A 147 -0.83 15.78 -23.34
C GLY A 147 -0.62 14.30 -23.64
N GLU A 148 0.33 13.64 -22.97
CA GLU A 148 0.55 12.20 -23.07
C GLU A 148 -0.50 11.49 -22.21
N GLU A 149 -1.32 10.63 -22.82
CA GLU A 149 -2.41 9.93 -22.13
C GLU A 149 -1.89 8.68 -21.42
N ILE A 150 -2.01 8.65 -20.09
CA ILE A 150 -1.48 7.56 -19.26
C ILE A 150 -2.62 6.60 -18.91
N GLU A 151 -2.68 5.48 -19.64
CA GLU A 151 -3.72 4.46 -19.56
C GLU A 151 -3.25 3.16 -18.88
N TRP A 152 -4.09 2.58 -18.01
CA TRP A 152 -3.97 1.19 -17.56
C TRP A 152 -5.25 0.41 -17.84
N THR A 153 -5.10 -0.75 -18.47
CA THR A 153 -6.19 -1.70 -18.72
C THR A 153 -6.50 -2.48 -17.44
N ALA A 154 -7.78 -2.45 -17.02
CA ALA A 154 -8.26 -3.06 -15.78
C ALA A 154 -8.67 -4.51 -16.01
N HIS A 155 -8.00 -5.43 -15.33
CA HIS A 155 -8.27 -6.86 -15.43
C HIS A 155 -8.78 -7.45 -14.11
N VAL A 156 -9.69 -8.41 -14.18
CA VAL A 156 -10.35 -9.09 -13.06
C VAL A 156 -10.24 -10.61 -13.22
N GLN A 157 -9.76 -11.33 -12.19
CA GLN A 157 -9.92 -12.80 -12.10
C GLN A 157 -11.32 -13.13 -11.56
N VAL A 158 -11.86 -14.31 -11.85
CA VAL A 158 -13.19 -14.74 -11.35
C VAL A 158 -13.17 -16.20 -10.89
N MET A 159 -13.65 -16.46 -9.68
CA MET A 159 -13.89 -17.78 -9.08
C MET A 159 -15.35 -17.90 -8.61
N ASP A 160 -15.88 -19.11 -8.47
CA ASP A 160 -17.17 -19.36 -7.82
C ASP A 160 -16.97 -19.56 -6.31
N PRO A 161 -17.79 -18.99 -5.40
CA PRO A 161 -17.63 -19.19 -3.95
C PRO A 161 -17.59 -20.67 -3.50
N ARG A 162 -18.19 -21.60 -4.26
CA ARG A 162 -18.15 -23.04 -4.00
C ARG A 162 -16.81 -23.71 -4.39
N GLN A 163 -15.94 -22.98 -5.09
CA GLN A 163 -14.58 -23.38 -5.45
C GLN A 163 -13.53 -22.83 -4.46
N ALA A 164 -13.90 -21.92 -3.55
CA ALA A 164 -13.02 -21.29 -2.57
C ALA A 164 -12.66 -22.23 -1.39
N ASP A 165 -12.25 -23.46 -1.72
CA ASP A 165 -11.88 -24.52 -0.80
C ASP A 165 -10.35 -24.71 -0.80
N PRO A 166 -9.64 -24.35 0.29
CA PRO A 166 -8.18 -24.43 0.36
C PRO A 166 -7.62 -25.84 0.14
N ASP A 167 -8.35 -26.90 0.51
CA ASP A 167 -7.90 -28.28 0.34
C ASP A 167 -8.00 -28.74 -1.13
N LYS A 168 -8.93 -28.16 -1.90
CA LYS A 168 -9.03 -28.37 -3.36
C LYS A 168 -8.06 -27.51 -4.16
N LEU A 169 -7.79 -26.28 -3.71
CA LEU A 169 -6.91 -25.32 -4.38
C LEU A 169 -5.43 -25.54 -4.04
N GLY A 170 -5.11 -26.15 -2.89
CA GLY A 170 -3.76 -26.30 -2.36
C GLY A 170 -3.20 -25.04 -1.68
N PHE A 171 -3.96 -23.94 -1.73
CA PHE A 171 -3.67 -22.66 -1.09
C PHE A 171 -5.00 -22.00 -0.67
N ASP A 172 -4.96 -21.16 0.37
CA ASP A 172 -6.12 -20.36 0.78
C ASP A 172 -6.31 -19.19 -0.21
N PRO A 173 -7.48 -19.05 -0.87
CA PRO A 173 -7.71 -17.97 -1.82
C PRO A 173 -7.77 -16.59 -1.15
N PHE A 174 -8.01 -16.52 0.16
CA PHE A 174 -8.07 -15.29 0.94
C PHE A 174 -6.71 -14.92 1.59
N ASP A 175 -5.71 -15.80 1.57
CA ASP A 175 -4.35 -15.51 2.05
C ASP A 175 -3.67 -14.50 1.11
N VAL A 176 -3.43 -13.29 1.63
CA VAL A 176 -2.80 -12.17 0.91
C VAL A 176 -1.44 -12.50 0.29
N THR A 177 -0.73 -13.52 0.79
CA THR A 177 0.56 -13.96 0.24
C THR A 177 0.45 -14.89 -0.97
N LYS A 178 -0.76 -15.36 -1.31
CA LYS A 178 -0.98 -16.31 -2.40
C LYS A 178 -1.66 -15.64 -3.60
N VAL A 179 -1.00 -15.63 -4.76
CA VAL A 179 -1.60 -15.23 -6.05
C VAL A 179 -2.44 -16.37 -6.61
N TRP A 180 -3.45 -16.04 -7.41
CA TRP A 180 -4.29 -17.06 -8.05
C TRP A 180 -3.74 -17.40 -9.43
N PRO A 181 -3.48 -18.68 -9.75
CA PRO A 181 -2.88 -19.06 -11.02
C PRO A 181 -3.73 -18.60 -12.22
N ARG A 182 -3.17 -17.75 -13.08
CA ARG A 182 -3.85 -17.25 -14.31
C ARG A 182 -4.28 -18.37 -15.28
N SER A 183 -3.74 -19.58 -15.13
CA SER A 183 -4.12 -20.78 -15.88
C SER A 183 -5.34 -21.52 -15.32
N GLN A 184 -5.76 -21.21 -14.08
CA GLN A 184 -6.99 -21.70 -13.46
C GLN A 184 -8.07 -20.61 -13.47
N PHE A 185 -7.67 -19.38 -13.13
CA PHE A 185 -8.54 -18.20 -13.05
C PHE A 185 -8.04 -17.17 -14.07
N PRO A 186 -8.50 -17.22 -15.33
CA PRO A 186 -8.04 -16.31 -16.36
C PRO A 186 -8.39 -14.86 -16.02
N MET A 187 -7.50 -13.94 -16.40
CA MET A 187 -7.78 -12.50 -16.37
C MET A 187 -8.84 -12.17 -17.44
N LYS A 188 -9.86 -11.42 -17.05
CA LYS A 188 -10.83 -10.79 -17.96
C LYS A 188 -10.63 -9.29 -17.88
N GLU A 189 -10.67 -8.59 -19.01
CA GLU A 189 -10.77 -7.13 -19.01
C GLU A 189 -12.17 -6.70 -18.51
N PHE A 190 -12.26 -5.55 -17.81
CA PHE A 190 -13.54 -4.94 -17.44
C PHE A 190 -13.59 -3.41 -17.60
N GLY A 191 -12.47 -2.75 -17.91
CA GLY A 191 -12.44 -1.30 -18.12
C GLY A 191 -11.03 -0.71 -18.27
N HIS A 192 -10.95 0.61 -18.37
CA HIS A 192 -9.72 1.38 -18.57
C HIS A 192 -9.65 2.54 -17.57
N LEU A 193 -8.47 2.75 -16.97
CA LEU A 193 -8.15 3.92 -16.14
C LEU A 193 -7.25 4.86 -16.94
N VAL A 194 -7.70 6.09 -17.17
CA VAL A 194 -6.95 7.12 -17.89
C VAL A 194 -6.68 8.30 -16.95
N LEU A 195 -5.41 8.69 -16.77
CA LEU A 195 -5.02 9.94 -16.11
C LEU A 195 -4.78 11.04 -17.14
N ASN A 196 -5.40 12.21 -16.94
CA ASN A 196 -5.44 13.29 -17.93
C ASN A 196 -5.45 14.72 -17.36
N LYS A 197 -5.33 14.91 -16.03
CA LYS A 197 -5.26 16.24 -15.42
C LYS A 197 -4.36 16.28 -14.17
N ASN A 198 -3.43 17.22 -14.14
CA ASN A 198 -2.61 17.52 -12.95
C ASN A 198 -3.44 18.18 -11.82
N PRO A 199 -3.06 17.99 -10.54
CA PRO A 199 -3.74 18.61 -9.41
C PRO A 199 -3.46 20.12 -9.35
N GLU A 200 -4.50 20.91 -9.09
CA GLU A 200 -4.40 22.39 -9.02
C GLU A 200 -3.70 22.85 -7.73
N ASN A 201 -3.82 22.06 -6.66
CA ASN A 201 -3.12 22.31 -5.42
C ASN A 201 -2.74 20.98 -4.74
N PHE A 202 -1.46 20.63 -4.75
CA PHE A 202 -0.95 19.39 -4.16
C PHE A 202 -1.45 19.14 -2.72
N HIS A 203 -1.55 20.18 -1.88
CA HIS A 203 -2.00 20.00 -0.51
C HIS A 203 -3.51 19.68 -0.41
N ARG A 204 -4.35 20.34 -1.21
CA ARG A 204 -5.80 20.09 -1.26
C ARG A 204 -6.14 18.76 -1.95
N ASP A 205 -5.41 18.43 -3.02
CA ASP A 205 -5.79 17.40 -4.01
C ASP A 205 -5.02 16.08 -3.86
N VAL A 206 -3.82 16.10 -3.25
CA VAL A 206 -2.99 14.91 -3.03
C VAL A 206 -2.80 14.67 -1.54
N GLU A 207 -2.24 15.64 -0.81
CA GLU A 207 -1.94 15.49 0.62
C GLU A 207 -3.20 15.29 1.48
N GLN A 208 -4.32 15.94 1.17
CA GLN A 208 -5.59 15.77 1.89
C GLN A 208 -6.48 14.64 1.34
N ALA A 209 -6.03 13.87 0.34
CA ALA A 209 -6.78 12.73 -0.18
C ALA A 209 -6.87 11.57 0.86
N ALA A 210 -8.02 10.90 0.91
CA ALA A 210 -8.39 9.98 1.99
C ALA A 210 -8.96 8.64 1.51
N PHE A 211 -8.22 7.94 0.64
CA PHE A 211 -8.55 6.58 0.18
C PHE A 211 -8.62 5.59 1.35
N SER A 212 -9.65 4.73 1.38
CA SER A 212 -9.78 3.63 2.36
C SER A 212 -10.56 2.46 1.75
N PRO A 213 -10.14 1.19 1.92
CA PRO A 213 -10.92 0.05 1.46
C PRO A 213 -12.29 -0.06 2.16
N GLY A 214 -12.48 0.54 3.34
CA GLY A 214 -13.80 0.67 3.98
C GLY A 214 -14.73 1.70 3.31
N SER A 215 -14.54 2.03 2.03
CA SER A 215 -15.31 3.04 1.26
C SER A 215 -16.00 2.42 0.04
N MET A 216 -16.70 1.32 0.29
CA MET A 216 -17.38 0.51 -0.73
C MET A 216 -18.69 1.15 -1.23
N VAL A 217 -19.28 0.57 -2.28
CA VAL A 217 -20.56 0.98 -2.86
C VAL A 217 -21.52 -0.22 -2.94
N PRO A 218 -22.84 -0.05 -3.12
CA PRO A 218 -23.74 -1.20 -3.23
C PRO A 218 -23.39 -2.12 -4.41
N GLY A 219 -23.50 -3.44 -4.19
CA GLY A 219 -22.93 -4.45 -5.10
C GLY A 219 -21.42 -4.67 -4.87
N ILE A 220 -20.82 -4.00 -3.88
CA ILE A 220 -19.43 -4.11 -3.49
C ILE A 220 -19.27 -4.30 -1.98
N GLU A 221 -18.55 -5.36 -1.58
CA GLU A 221 -18.46 -5.82 -0.17
C GLU A 221 -17.03 -6.29 0.19
N ASP A 222 -16.83 -6.90 1.36
CA ASP A 222 -15.56 -7.49 1.82
C ASP A 222 -15.44 -9.01 1.60
N SER A 223 -14.26 -9.55 1.93
CA SER A 223 -14.00 -10.99 2.03
C SER A 223 -13.38 -11.33 3.39
N PRO A 224 -13.38 -12.60 3.82
CA PRO A 224 -12.78 -13.02 5.10
C PRO A 224 -11.24 -12.93 5.17
N ASP A 225 -10.59 -12.22 4.23
CA ASP A 225 -9.18 -11.80 4.32
C ASP A 225 -8.95 -10.97 5.60
N ALA A 226 -8.26 -11.55 6.57
CA ALA A 226 -8.01 -10.92 7.87
C ALA A 226 -7.23 -9.60 7.80
N LEU A 227 -6.46 -9.36 6.73
CA LEU A 227 -5.76 -8.09 6.53
C LEU A 227 -6.69 -7.02 5.95
N LEU A 228 -7.55 -7.37 4.97
CA LEU A 228 -8.61 -6.50 4.46
C LEU A 228 -9.50 -6.01 5.61
N GLN A 229 -10.00 -6.94 6.43
CA GLN A 229 -10.85 -6.66 7.58
C GLN A 229 -10.22 -5.63 8.53
N PHE A 230 -8.91 -5.77 8.83
CA PHE A 230 -8.19 -4.82 9.66
C PHE A 230 -7.98 -3.47 8.96
N ARG A 231 -7.65 -3.47 7.65
CA ARG A 231 -7.37 -2.25 6.89
C ARG A 231 -8.61 -1.40 6.63
N MET A 232 -9.79 -2.00 6.49
CA MET A 232 -11.09 -1.28 6.43
C MET A 232 -11.29 -0.36 7.65
N PHE A 233 -10.97 -0.86 8.85
CA PHE A 233 -10.99 -0.08 10.09
C PHE A 233 -9.83 0.93 10.14
N PHE A 234 -8.59 0.42 10.06
CA PHE A 234 -7.37 1.19 10.35
C PHE A 234 -7.20 2.44 9.46
N TYR A 235 -7.57 2.36 8.19
CA TYR A 235 -7.42 3.49 7.26
C TYR A 235 -8.30 4.67 7.66
N ARG A 236 -9.52 4.44 8.17
CA ARG A 236 -10.42 5.52 8.57
C ARG A 236 -9.98 6.15 9.91
N ASP A 237 -9.54 5.33 10.86
CA ASP A 237 -9.00 5.78 12.15
C ASP A 237 -7.78 6.71 11.96
N ALA A 238 -6.80 6.27 11.16
CA ALA A 238 -5.63 7.08 10.83
C ALA A 238 -6.01 8.42 10.16
N GLN A 239 -7.00 8.43 9.27
CA GLN A 239 -7.49 9.66 8.63
C GLN A 239 -8.18 10.63 9.60
N TYR A 240 -8.91 10.12 10.61
CA TYR A 240 -9.51 10.96 11.64
C TYR A 240 -8.45 11.70 12.47
N HIS A 241 -7.30 11.09 12.72
CA HIS A 241 -6.15 11.76 13.34
C HIS A 241 -5.38 12.68 12.38
N ARG A 242 -5.26 12.30 11.11
CA ARG A 242 -4.45 13.01 10.10
C ARG A 242 -5.12 14.27 9.52
N ILE A 243 -6.44 14.22 9.32
CA ILE A 243 -7.25 15.22 8.62
C ILE A 243 -8.40 15.73 9.51
N GLY A 244 -9.02 14.84 10.30
CA GLY A 244 -10.20 15.13 11.12
C GLY A 244 -11.46 14.43 10.62
N ILE A 245 -12.47 14.30 11.50
CA ILE A 245 -13.67 13.49 11.23
C ILE A 245 -14.56 14.00 10.07
N ASN A 246 -14.46 15.29 9.74
CA ASN A 246 -15.17 15.91 8.61
C ASN A 246 -14.36 15.91 7.30
N LEU A 247 -13.35 15.03 7.16
CA LEU A 247 -12.50 14.84 5.95
C LEU A 247 -13.27 14.80 4.61
N HIS A 248 -14.51 14.32 4.63
CA HIS A 248 -15.40 14.18 3.49
C HIS A 248 -15.92 15.51 2.92
N GLN A 249 -15.75 16.62 3.65
CA GLN A 249 -16.14 17.96 3.20
C GLN A 249 -15.00 18.65 2.41
N ILE A 250 -13.81 18.06 2.40
CA ILE A 250 -12.67 18.50 1.58
C ILE A 250 -12.97 18.13 0.13
N PRO A 251 -12.80 19.04 -0.87
CA PRO A 251 -13.26 18.83 -2.24
C PRO A 251 -12.86 17.50 -2.89
N VAL A 252 -11.61 17.03 -2.69
CA VAL A 252 -11.12 15.76 -3.27
C VAL A 252 -11.77 14.50 -2.66
N ASN A 253 -12.27 14.59 -1.42
CA ASN A 253 -12.92 13.49 -0.71
C ASN A 253 -14.45 13.55 -0.80
N CYS A 254 -15.02 14.56 -1.46
CA CYS A 254 -16.45 14.81 -1.51
C CYS A 254 -17.10 13.94 -2.60
N PRO A 255 -18.07 13.07 -2.27
CA PRO A 255 -18.61 12.11 -3.24
C PRO A 255 -19.52 12.79 -4.27
N PHE A 256 -19.05 12.82 -5.52
CA PHE A 256 -19.72 13.48 -6.65
C PHE A 256 -21.11 12.88 -6.93
N MET A 257 -22.12 13.75 -7.06
CA MET A 257 -23.52 13.40 -7.38
C MET A 257 -24.18 12.35 -6.46
N ALA A 258 -23.67 12.13 -5.24
CA ALA A 258 -24.23 11.15 -4.31
C ALA A 258 -25.67 11.47 -3.88
N LYS A 259 -26.65 10.74 -4.43
CA LYS A 259 -28.10 10.89 -4.13
C LYS A 259 -28.45 10.68 -2.65
N SER A 260 -27.58 10.03 -1.88
CA SER A 260 -27.64 9.98 -0.42
C SER A 260 -26.23 10.04 0.15
N TYR A 261 -25.91 11.14 0.84
CA TYR A 261 -24.77 11.23 1.76
C TYR A 261 -25.23 11.09 3.23
N ALA A 262 -26.36 10.39 3.45
CA ALA A 262 -27.08 10.42 4.72
C ALA A 262 -26.56 9.43 5.77
N SER A 263 -25.26 9.48 6.07
CA SER A 263 -24.80 9.05 7.39
C SER A 263 -25.48 9.91 8.47
N LEU A 264 -25.72 9.33 9.65
CA LEU A 264 -26.35 10.01 10.78
C LEU A 264 -25.32 10.75 11.66
N ASN A 265 -24.20 11.16 11.07
CA ASN A 265 -23.08 11.81 11.75
C ASN A 265 -23.25 13.33 11.70
N PHE A 266 -23.46 13.96 12.86
CA PHE A 266 -23.62 15.41 13.01
C PHE A 266 -22.36 16.04 13.64
N ASP A 267 -22.23 17.36 13.53
CA ASP A 267 -21.27 18.19 14.25
C ASP A 267 -19.80 17.81 13.98
N GLY A 268 -18.93 17.97 15.00
CA GLY A 268 -17.50 17.71 14.92
C GLY A 268 -16.64 18.92 14.51
N PRO A 269 -15.32 18.87 14.74
CA PRO A 269 -14.40 19.91 14.31
C PRO A 269 -14.48 20.16 12.79
N MET A 270 -14.34 21.42 12.39
CA MET A 270 -14.32 21.87 10.98
C MET A 270 -15.54 21.45 10.13
N ARG A 271 -16.71 21.23 10.75
CA ARG A 271 -17.99 21.14 10.03
C ARG A 271 -18.29 22.48 9.34
N VAL A 272 -18.47 22.48 8.02
CA VAL A 272 -18.73 23.68 7.19
C VAL A 272 -19.90 23.53 6.22
N ASP A 273 -20.47 22.34 6.06
CA ASP A 273 -21.73 22.11 5.37
C ASP A 273 -22.95 22.60 6.19
N ALA A 274 -24.17 22.31 5.73
CA ALA A 274 -25.39 22.63 6.45
C ALA A 274 -25.65 21.78 7.72
N ASN A 275 -24.73 20.90 8.13
CA ASN A 275 -24.86 19.96 9.25
C ASN A 275 -26.19 19.15 9.22
N HIS A 276 -26.57 18.69 8.03
CA HIS A 276 -27.88 18.10 7.71
C HIS A 276 -29.13 18.96 8.03
N ALA A 277 -28.98 20.23 8.42
CA ALA A 277 -30.06 21.18 8.68
C ALA A 277 -31.16 20.63 9.60
N GLY A 278 -32.44 20.69 9.20
CA GLY A 278 -33.59 20.25 10.01
C GLY A 278 -33.80 18.73 10.12
N ASN A 279 -32.86 17.90 9.66
CA ASN A 279 -32.96 16.44 9.75
C ASN A 279 -32.91 15.96 11.22
N LYS A 280 -33.56 14.82 11.50
CA LYS A 280 -33.48 14.18 12.82
C LYS A 280 -32.15 13.44 12.98
N GLN A 281 -31.58 13.51 14.19
CA GLN A 281 -30.28 12.94 14.54
C GLN A 281 -30.30 11.43 14.86
N TYR A 282 -31.39 10.72 14.52
CA TYR A 282 -31.59 9.31 14.88
C TYR A 282 -32.39 8.54 13.82
N ALA A 283 -32.19 7.22 13.79
CA ALA A 283 -32.99 6.28 13.02
C ALA A 283 -33.26 5.00 13.85
N PRO A 284 -34.40 4.32 13.62
CA PRO A 284 -35.54 4.76 12.81
C PRO A 284 -36.22 6.00 13.42
N ASN A 285 -36.87 6.82 12.58
CA ASN A 285 -37.67 7.96 13.04
C ASN A 285 -38.94 8.10 12.18
N SER A 286 -40.00 8.66 12.78
CA SER A 286 -41.33 8.74 12.17
C SER A 286 -41.49 9.86 11.12
N PHE A 287 -40.41 10.53 10.71
CA PHE A 287 -40.45 11.72 9.85
C PHE A 287 -39.77 11.50 8.49
N ALA A 288 -38.78 10.60 8.41
CA ALA A 288 -38.08 10.29 7.17
C ALA A 288 -37.55 8.86 7.16
N HIS A 289 -38.09 8.02 6.27
CA HIS A 289 -37.54 6.70 5.98
C HIS A 289 -36.30 6.86 5.07
N LYS A 290 -35.11 6.53 5.61
CA LYS A 290 -33.83 6.60 4.87
C LYS A 290 -33.14 5.25 4.67
N PHE A 291 -33.75 4.16 5.14
CA PHE A 291 -33.24 2.81 4.89
C PHE A 291 -33.42 2.43 3.42
N ARG A 292 -32.38 1.84 2.83
CA ARG A 292 -32.33 1.31 1.47
C ARG A 292 -32.33 -0.23 1.54
N PRO A 293 -33.49 -0.91 1.44
CA PRO A 293 -33.54 -2.37 1.48
C PRO A 293 -32.92 -3.02 0.23
N ASP A 294 -32.69 -2.23 -0.81
CA ASP A 294 -31.98 -2.57 -2.05
C ASP A 294 -30.45 -2.55 -1.92
N THR A 295 -29.91 -2.21 -0.74
CA THR A 295 -28.47 -2.22 -0.45
C THR A 295 -28.17 -3.11 0.76
N ALA A 296 -28.71 -4.32 0.78
CA ALA A 296 -28.39 -5.34 1.77
C ALA A 296 -27.08 -6.05 1.41
N GLU A 297 -26.23 -6.26 2.42
CA GLU A 297 -24.96 -7.01 2.31
C GLU A 297 -25.23 -8.52 2.15
N SER A 298 -24.33 -9.22 1.47
CA SER A 298 -24.46 -10.64 1.15
C SER A 298 -23.98 -11.53 2.31
N PRO A 299 -24.78 -12.50 2.78
CA PRO A 299 -24.40 -13.34 3.90
C PRO A 299 -23.30 -14.35 3.51
N TYR A 300 -22.07 -14.13 3.97
CA TYR A 300 -20.98 -15.11 3.85
C TYR A 300 -21.05 -16.19 4.94
N GLN A 301 -20.62 -17.41 4.61
CA GLN A 301 -20.54 -18.52 5.55
C GLN A 301 -19.17 -18.53 6.23
N VAL A 302 -19.14 -18.50 7.57
CA VAL A 302 -17.91 -18.70 8.34
C VAL A 302 -17.60 -20.18 8.48
N ASN A 303 -16.39 -20.59 8.09
CA ASN A 303 -15.96 -22.01 8.09
C ASN A 303 -15.91 -22.65 9.50
N ASN A 304 -15.97 -21.84 10.56
CA ASN A 304 -16.02 -22.31 11.94
C ASN A 304 -16.79 -21.30 12.81
N SER A 305 -17.71 -21.79 13.63
CA SER A 305 -18.42 -20.98 14.64
C SER A 305 -17.55 -20.63 15.85
N ASN A 306 -16.38 -21.26 15.99
CA ASN A 306 -15.50 -21.14 17.15
C ASN A 306 -14.44 -20.03 16.94
N VAL A 307 -14.79 -18.80 17.31
CA VAL A 307 -13.89 -17.64 17.24
C VAL A 307 -12.71 -17.83 18.21
N SER A 308 -11.49 -17.90 17.67
CA SER A 308 -10.27 -18.10 18.46
C SER A 308 -9.08 -17.34 17.92
N ARG A 309 -8.15 -16.95 18.80
CA ARG A 309 -6.83 -16.42 18.42
C ARG A 309 -5.83 -17.57 18.29
N ALA A 310 -5.85 -18.24 17.14
CA ALA A 310 -4.84 -19.25 16.83
C ALA A 310 -3.44 -18.59 16.76
N SER A 311 -2.42 -19.25 17.32
CA SER A 311 -1.04 -18.76 17.24
C SER A 311 -0.49 -18.91 15.82
N HIS A 312 0.11 -17.85 15.28
CA HIS A 312 0.75 -17.82 13.95
C HIS A 312 1.73 -18.99 13.73
N TYR A 313 2.33 -19.50 14.80
CA TYR A 313 3.19 -20.69 14.82
C TYR A 313 2.58 -21.93 14.11
N TRP A 314 1.26 -22.09 14.11
CA TRP A 314 0.57 -23.21 13.46
C TRP A 314 0.24 -22.97 11.96
N HIS A 315 0.50 -21.77 11.46
CA HIS A 315 0.13 -21.31 10.12
C HIS A 315 1.34 -20.94 9.26
N GLU A 316 2.43 -20.45 9.86
CA GLU A 316 3.67 -20.11 9.16
C GLU A 316 4.58 -21.33 8.88
N GLY A 317 5.36 -21.26 7.79
CA GLY A 317 6.47 -22.20 7.54
C GLY A 317 6.03 -23.54 6.95
N ARG A 318 4.82 -23.60 6.40
CA ARG A 318 4.29 -24.78 5.69
C ARG A 318 5.02 -24.96 4.37
N LYS A 319 5.16 -26.19 3.86
CA LYS A 319 5.91 -26.42 2.60
C LYS A 319 5.32 -25.64 1.40
N ASN A 320 3.99 -25.51 1.33
CA ASN A 320 3.30 -24.77 0.29
C ASN A 320 3.44 -23.23 0.37
N ASP A 321 4.05 -22.69 1.43
CA ASP A 321 4.38 -21.27 1.49
C ASP A 321 5.46 -20.86 0.48
N TYR A 322 6.34 -21.79 0.11
CA TYR A 322 7.49 -21.52 -0.77
C TYR A 322 7.15 -21.71 -2.26
N ASP A 323 6.07 -22.42 -2.58
CA ASP A 323 5.84 -22.94 -3.93
C ASP A 323 5.53 -21.84 -4.95
N GLN A 324 4.79 -20.80 -4.57
CA GLN A 324 4.53 -19.67 -5.47
C GLN A 324 5.75 -18.78 -5.70
N ALA A 325 6.67 -18.71 -4.73
CA ALA A 325 7.93 -17.98 -4.88
C ALA A 325 8.97 -18.79 -5.67
N LYS A 326 8.98 -20.13 -5.55
CA LYS A 326 9.67 -21.04 -6.49
C LYS A 326 9.17 -20.84 -7.91
N GLU A 327 7.85 -20.73 -8.11
CA GLU A 327 7.25 -20.47 -9.43
C GLU A 327 7.65 -19.10 -10.01
N LEU A 328 7.61 -18.04 -9.19
CA LEU A 328 8.10 -16.71 -9.56
C LEU A 328 9.58 -16.76 -10.02
N TRP A 329 10.44 -17.42 -9.24
CA TRP A 329 11.84 -17.59 -9.59
C TRP A 329 12.00 -18.43 -10.86
N ASN A 330 11.59 -19.70 -10.84
CA ASN A 330 11.87 -20.67 -11.89
C ASN A 330 11.25 -20.28 -13.22
N ARG A 331 9.96 -19.91 -13.25
CA ARG A 331 9.17 -19.75 -14.48
C ARG A 331 8.98 -18.30 -14.93
N VAL A 332 8.99 -17.32 -14.03
CA VAL A 332 8.63 -15.93 -14.36
C VAL A 332 9.85 -15.00 -14.49
N MET A 333 10.87 -15.15 -13.65
CA MET A 333 12.07 -14.30 -13.69
C MET A 333 13.09 -14.78 -14.74
N SER A 334 13.51 -13.88 -15.62
CA SER A 334 14.64 -14.07 -16.54
C SER A 334 15.99 -14.14 -15.80
N ALA A 335 17.05 -14.55 -16.51
CA ALA A 335 18.39 -14.67 -15.92
C ALA A 335 18.96 -13.34 -15.37
N GLN A 336 18.66 -12.20 -16.02
CA GLN A 336 19.12 -10.89 -15.54
C GLN A 336 18.30 -10.41 -14.34
N GLU A 337 16.99 -10.69 -14.30
CA GLU A 337 16.15 -10.38 -13.14
C GLU A 337 16.57 -11.18 -11.91
N LYS A 338 16.84 -12.49 -12.07
CA LYS A 338 17.42 -13.36 -11.04
C LYS A 338 18.72 -12.78 -10.47
N LYS A 339 19.63 -12.36 -11.36
CA LYS A 339 20.91 -11.72 -11.01
C LYS A 339 20.73 -10.39 -10.26
N ASN A 340 19.74 -9.57 -10.65
CA ASN A 340 19.39 -8.34 -9.94
C ASN A 340 18.83 -8.64 -8.54
N THR A 341 17.91 -9.60 -8.39
CA THR A 341 17.39 -10.02 -7.07
C THR A 341 18.52 -10.53 -6.17
N CYS A 342 19.45 -11.35 -6.67
CA CYS A 342 20.64 -11.78 -5.91
C CYS A 342 21.51 -10.59 -5.47
N TYR A 343 21.79 -9.64 -6.36
CA TYR A 343 22.58 -8.44 -6.05
C TYR A 343 21.90 -7.57 -4.99
N ASN A 344 20.60 -7.35 -5.10
CA ASN A 344 19.81 -6.55 -4.16
C ASN A 344 19.69 -7.24 -2.80
N ALA A 345 19.55 -8.56 -2.77
CA ALA A 345 19.61 -9.35 -1.54
C ALA A 345 20.98 -9.26 -0.86
N ALA A 346 22.08 -9.33 -1.62
CA ALA A 346 23.44 -9.13 -1.11
C ALA A 346 23.62 -7.71 -0.54
N LYS A 347 23.14 -6.68 -1.26
CA LYS A 347 23.20 -5.28 -0.84
C LYS A 347 22.43 -5.01 0.45
N GLY A 348 21.31 -5.69 0.67
CA GLY A 348 20.58 -5.67 1.95
C GLY A 348 21.33 -6.39 3.06
N LEU A 349 21.74 -7.66 2.82
CA LEU A 349 22.39 -8.51 3.83
C LEU A 349 23.69 -7.93 4.39
N ARG A 350 24.47 -7.18 3.60
CA ARG A 350 25.73 -6.55 4.07
C ARG A 350 25.53 -5.56 5.23
N HIS A 351 24.30 -5.05 5.42
CA HIS A 351 23.96 -4.10 6.48
C HIS A 351 23.43 -4.78 7.76
N VAL A 352 23.14 -6.08 7.70
CA VAL A 352 22.72 -6.90 8.85
C VAL A 352 23.94 -7.19 9.72
N LYS A 353 23.90 -6.77 10.99
CA LYS A 353 24.98 -6.90 11.97
C LYS A 353 25.08 -8.29 12.59
N TYR A 354 23.95 -9.01 12.71
CA TYR A 354 23.89 -10.31 13.39
C TYR A 354 23.96 -11.48 12.39
N PRO A 355 25.02 -12.32 12.41
CA PRO A 355 25.19 -13.43 11.45
C PRO A 355 24.08 -14.50 11.50
N ASP A 356 23.38 -14.63 12.64
CA ASP A 356 22.23 -15.52 12.80
C ASP A 356 21.02 -15.06 11.97
N ILE A 357 20.77 -13.75 11.86
CA ILE A 357 19.72 -13.19 10.98
C ILE A 357 20.05 -13.50 9.51
N GLN A 358 21.30 -13.28 9.11
CA GLN A 358 21.80 -13.61 7.77
C GLN A 358 21.64 -15.11 7.47
N SER A 359 22.02 -15.98 8.42
CA SER A 359 21.91 -17.44 8.30
C SER A 359 20.46 -17.90 8.16
N LYS A 360 19.54 -17.33 8.94
CA LYS A 360 18.09 -17.60 8.87
C LYS A 360 17.47 -17.14 7.55
N TYR A 361 17.92 -16.02 6.99
CA TYR A 361 17.51 -15.57 5.66
C TYR A 361 18.02 -16.53 4.56
N LEU A 362 19.31 -16.86 4.56
CA LEU A 362 19.91 -17.76 3.55
C LEU A 362 19.32 -19.18 3.61
N ALA A 363 18.93 -19.67 4.79
CA ALA A 363 18.21 -20.93 4.93
C ALA A 363 16.86 -20.91 4.19
N GLN A 364 16.13 -19.79 4.22
CA GLN A 364 14.88 -19.65 3.46
C GLN A 364 15.16 -19.50 1.95
N VAL A 365 16.21 -18.79 1.54
CA VAL A 365 16.61 -18.70 0.12
C VAL A 365 16.90 -20.08 -0.49
N LYS A 366 17.51 -20.99 0.28
CA LYS A 366 17.74 -22.38 -0.13
C LYS A 366 16.43 -23.16 -0.37
N GLU A 367 15.41 -22.96 0.47
CA GLU A 367 14.08 -23.57 0.27
C GLU A 367 13.28 -22.90 -0.87
N LEU A 368 13.62 -21.66 -1.23
CA LEU A 368 13.02 -20.91 -2.33
C LEU A 368 13.57 -21.27 -3.72
N ALA A 369 14.84 -21.64 -3.85
CA ALA A 369 15.43 -21.99 -5.14
C ALA A 369 16.76 -22.78 -5.03
N GLU A 370 16.86 -23.87 -5.78
CA GLU A 370 17.97 -24.85 -5.74
C GLU A 370 19.34 -24.32 -6.20
N THR A 371 19.38 -23.12 -6.80
CA THR A 371 20.61 -22.44 -7.23
C THR A 371 20.78 -21.03 -6.68
N ALA A 372 19.78 -20.49 -5.95
CA ALA A 372 19.86 -19.15 -5.35
C ALA A 372 20.79 -19.08 -4.12
N GLN A 373 21.41 -20.20 -3.76
CA GLN A 373 22.45 -20.37 -2.74
C GLN A 373 23.86 -20.58 -3.36
N GLU A 374 24.01 -20.39 -4.68
CA GLU A 374 25.30 -20.52 -5.37
C GLU A 374 26.08 -19.19 -5.40
N TRP A 375 25.40 -18.06 -5.62
CA TRP A 375 26.05 -16.76 -5.79
C TRP A 375 26.76 -16.26 -4.53
N TYR A 376 26.27 -16.54 -3.31
CA TYR A 376 26.98 -16.14 -2.08
C TYR A 376 28.33 -16.89 -1.91
N LYS A 377 28.52 -18.00 -2.64
CA LYS A 377 29.80 -18.71 -2.69
C LYS A 377 30.86 -17.91 -3.46
N GLU A 378 30.47 -16.96 -4.33
CA GLU A 378 31.43 -16.08 -5.02
C GLU A 378 32.23 -15.24 -4.00
N PRO A 379 33.58 -15.16 -4.11
CA PRO A 379 34.41 -14.43 -3.14
C PRO A 379 34.00 -12.95 -2.93
N LYS A 380 33.51 -12.29 -3.98
CA LYS A 380 33.11 -10.86 -3.98
C LYS A 380 31.93 -10.52 -3.07
N PHE A 381 31.17 -11.51 -2.61
CA PHE A 381 30.02 -11.33 -1.70
C PHE A 381 30.29 -11.85 -0.28
N ARG A 382 31.47 -12.40 -0.02
CA ARG A 382 31.90 -12.79 1.34
C ARG A 382 32.58 -11.59 2.01
N PRO A 383 32.50 -11.46 3.35
CA PRO A 383 33.43 -10.61 4.09
C PRO A 383 34.87 -10.99 3.72
N GLY A 384 35.69 -10.00 3.38
CA GLY A 384 37.12 -10.21 3.12
C GLY A 384 37.89 -10.45 4.41
N PRO A 385 39.08 -11.07 4.38
CA PRO A 385 39.92 -11.24 5.58
C PRO A 385 40.16 -9.93 6.33
N ASP A 386 40.28 -8.82 5.59
CA ASP A 386 40.55 -7.48 6.10
C ASP A 386 39.32 -6.58 6.21
N SER A 387 38.09 -7.06 5.94
CA SER A 387 36.88 -6.23 5.97
C SER A 387 36.43 -5.93 7.40
N LYS A 388 37.07 -4.94 8.01
CA LYS A 388 36.70 -4.40 9.32
C LYS A 388 35.29 -3.81 9.30
N LEU A 389 34.51 -4.08 10.34
CA LEU A 389 33.24 -3.41 10.59
C LEU A 389 33.48 -1.90 10.78
N VAL A 390 32.98 -1.09 9.84
CA VAL A 390 33.09 0.37 9.90
C VAL A 390 32.02 0.90 10.86
N GLY A 391 32.33 0.89 12.16
CA GLY A 391 31.36 1.28 13.19
C GLY A 391 31.66 0.75 14.59
N TYR A 392 32.89 0.96 15.09
CA TYR A 392 33.07 0.94 16.55
C TYR A 392 32.51 2.24 17.13
N PRO A 393 31.64 2.21 18.15
CA PRO A 393 31.30 3.41 18.90
C PRO A 393 32.57 3.96 19.57
N PRO A 394 32.68 5.29 19.80
CA PRO A 394 33.80 5.85 20.52
C PRO A 394 33.90 5.24 21.92
N ALA A 395 35.11 4.95 22.38
CA ALA A 395 35.37 4.30 23.67
C ALA A 395 35.00 5.14 24.90
N VAL A 396 34.52 6.38 24.68
CA VAL A 396 33.99 7.30 25.68
C VAL A 396 32.71 7.91 25.10
N PRO A 397 31.60 8.02 25.87
CA PRO A 397 30.40 8.71 25.43
C PRO A 397 30.70 10.15 24.99
N VAL A 398 30.14 10.57 23.84
CA VAL A 398 30.30 11.93 23.30
C VAL A 398 29.57 12.98 24.16
N TYR A 399 28.59 12.54 24.95
CA TYR A 399 27.93 13.34 25.97
C TYR A 399 28.17 12.70 27.34
N GLN A 400 28.79 13.45 28.24
CA GLN A 400 28.87 13.11 29.66
C GLN A 400 27.62 13.63 30.37
N ALA A 401 26.93 12.74 31.09
CA ALA A 401 25.81 13.02 31.98
C ALA A 401 25.85 12.01 33.14
#